data_AF-A0A7S4C8V8-F1
#
_entry.id   AF-A0A7S4C8V8-F1
#
_cell.length_a   1.000
_cell.length_b   1.000
_cell.length_c   1.000
_cell.angle_alpha   90.00
_cell.angle_beta   90.00
_cell.angle_gamma   90.00
#
_symmetry.space_group_name_H-M   'P 1'
#
loop_
_entity.id
_entity.type
_entity.pdbx_description
1 polymer ?
#
loop_
_entity_poly.entity_id
_entity_poly.type
_entity_poly.pdbx_seq_one_letter_code
_entity_poly.pdbx_strand_id
1 'polypeptide(L)'
;RNKKVNIAPDVIVPEPDYHVLPSSAKEISYNPPVERLYAPIAGPANPFRPTPAGAHNIVSGNFERSHLSEYMFQQQYRANNREGCPEDARRDWETKSRKADREKDKRRRSAAGEEVEDEDDSDEEERQRRKESLGDVDPKRMKL
;
A
#
# COMPACT_ATOMS: atom_id res chain seq x y z
N ARG A 1 -31.32 47.25 15.24
CA ARG A 1 -31.73 45.96 14.64
C ARG A 1 -30.51 45.40 13.91
N ASN A 2 -29.88 44.34 14.41
CA ASN A 2 -28.60 43.85 13.89
C ASN A 2 -28.84 43.09 12.57
N LYS A 3 -28.29 43.61 11.47
CA LYS A 3 -28.31 42.93 10.16
C LYS A 3 -27.30 41.80 10.20
N LYS A 4 -27.76 40.55 10.08
CA LYS A 4 -26.89 39.40 9.87
C LYS A 4 -26.50 39.39 8.39
N VAL A 5 -25.22 39.61 8.10
CA VAL A 5 -24.66 39.50 6.75
C VAL A 5 -24.12 38.09 6.61
N ASN A 6 -24.59 37.35 5.61
CA ASN A 6 -24.03 36.05 5.26
C ASN A 6 -22.78 36.30 4.41
N ILE A 7 -21.62 35.79 4.86
CA ILE A 7 -20.30 35.99 4.22
C ILE A 7 -19.95 34.80 3.31
N ALA A 8 -20.75 33.72 3.34
CA ALA A 8 -20.49 32.55 2.49
C ALA A 8 -20.67 32.91 1.01
N PRO A 9 -19.74 32.50 0.12
CA PRO A 9 -19.92 32.66 -1.32
C PRO A 9 -21.15 31.89 -1.79
N ASP A 10 -21.82 32.41 -2.82
CA ASP A 10 -22.92 31.72 -3.48
C ASP A 10 -22.35 30.56 -4.29
N VAL A 11 -22.46 29.34 -3.73
CA VAL A 11 -21.96 28.12 -4.37
C VAL A 11 -23.13 27.49 -5.12
N ILE A 12 -23.11 27.61 -6.45
CA ILE A 12 -24.02 26.88 -7.34
C ILE A 12 -23.64 25.40 -7.24
N VAL A 13 -24.42 24.63 -6.50
CA VAL A 13 -24.29 23.18 -6.46
C VAL A 13 -25.04 22.64 -7.69
N PRO A 14 -24.38 21.91 -8.62
CA PRO A 14 -25.09 21.27 -9.72
C PRO A 14 -26.17 20.35 -9.16
N GLU A 15 -27.34 20.30 -9.82
CA GLU A 15 -28.44 19.42 -9.40
C GLU A 15 -27.91 17.99 -9.23
N PRO A 16 -28.21 17.31 -8.10
CA PRO A 16 -27.68 16.00 -7.86
C PRO A 16 -28.31 15.03 -8.86
N ASP A 17 -27.51 14.62 -9.86
CA ASP A 17 -27.78 13.46 -10.67
C ASP A 17 -28.08 12.30 -9.69
N TYR A 18 -29.27 11.70 -9.75
CA TYR A 18 -29.91 10.88 -8.70
C TYR A 18 -29.23 9.54 -8.37
N HIS A 19 -27.90 9.46 -8.43
CA HIS A 19 -27.11 8.28 -8.12
C HIS A 19 -25.84 8.60 -7.32
N VAL A 20 -25.82 9.70 -6.57
CA VAL A 20 -24.80 9.89 -5.53
C VAL A 20 -25.18 8.99 -4.36
N LEU A 21 -24.53 7.84 -4.27
CA LEU A 21 -24.68 6.97 -3.11
C LEU A 21 -24.31 7.77 -1.85
N PRO A 22 -25.10 7.70 -0.77
CA PRO A 22 -24.73 8.36 0.46
C PRO A 22 -23.36 7.85 0.90
N SER A 23 -22.42 8.75 1.21
CA SER A 23 -21.07 8.37 1.66
C SER A 23 -21.07 7.49 2.91
N SER A 24 -22.17 7.49 3.68
CA SER A 24 -22.34 6.67 4.89
C SER A 24 -23.05 5.34 4.65
N ALA A 25 -23.57 5.08 3.44
CA ALA A 25 -24.28 3.85 3.13
C ALA A 25 -23.31 2.66 3.08
N LYS A 26 -23.64 1.59 3.82
CA LYS A 26 -22.86 0.33 3.85
C LYS A 26 -23.40 -0.73 2.90
N GLU A 27 -24.66 -0.61 2.50
CA GLU A 27 -25.36 -1.56 1.64
C GLU A 27 -25.91 -0.84 0.42
N ILE A 28 -25.86 -1.50 -0.74
CA ILE A 28 -26.30 -0.95 -2.00
C ILE A 28 -27.34 -1.90 -2.59
N SER A 29 -28.48 -1.36 -3.01
CA SER A 29 -29.60 -2.14 -3.56
C SER A 29 -29.50 -2.42 -5.05
N TYR A 30 -28.58 -1.76 -5.75
CA TYR A 30 -28.34 -1.92 -7.19
C TYR A 30 -26.82 -1.97 -7.46
N ASN A 31 -26.42 -2.33 -8.68
CA ASN A 31 -25.00 -2.38 -9.06
C ASN A 31 -24.57 -1.09 -9.78
N PRO A 32 -24.02 -0.08 -9.06
CA PRO A 32 -23.53 1.16 -9.68
C PRO A 32 -22.26 0.90 -10.51
N PRO A 33 -21.93 1.77 -11.48
CA PRO A 33 -20.63 1.75 -12.12
C PRO A 33 -19.53 2.13 -11.12
N VAL A 34 -18.33 1.56 -11.31
CA VAL A 34 -17.14 1.77 -10.45
C VAL A 34 -16.83 3.25 -10.26
N GLU A 35 -16.91 4.05 -11.34
CA GLU A 35 -16.62 5.49 -11.31
C GLU A 35 -17.50 6.26 -10.32
N ARG A 36 -18.78 5.86 -10.17
CA ARG A 36 -19.71 6.49 -9.23
C ARG A 36 -19.51 6.01 -7.80
N LEU A 37 -19.16 4.74 -7.62
CA LEU A 37 -18.95 4.16 -6.28
C LEU A 37 -17.70 4.72 -5.59
N TYR A 38 -16.62 4.92 -6.35
CA TYR A 38 -15.34 5.42 -5.85
C TYR A 38 -15.13 6.92 -6.08
N ALA A 39 -16.20 7.65 -6.45
CA ALA A 39 -16.13 9.09 -6.60
C ALA A 39 -15.76 9.75 -5.25
N PRO A 40 -14.84 10.74 -5.23
CA PRO A 40 -14.47 11.41 -4.00
C PRO A 40 -15.61 12.29 -3.46
N ILE A 41 -15.65 12.46 -2.14
CA ILE A 41 -16.59 13.38 -1.50
C ILE A 41 -16.21 14.81 -1.85
N ALA A 42 -17.15 15.58 -2.38
CA ALA A 42 -16.94 16.99 -2.71
C ALA A 42 -16.87 17.86 -1.44
N GLY A 43 -15.96 18.84 -1.45
CA GLY A 43 -15.80 19.85 -0.39
C GLY A 43 -14.56 19.65 0.49
N PRO A 44 -14.20 20.67 1.31
CA PRO A 44 -13.05 20.59 2.20
C PRO A 44 -13.28 19.62 3.36
N ALA A 45 -12.22 18.94 3.80
CA ALA A 45 -12.26 18.10 4.99
C ALA A 45 -12.54 18.94 6.24
N ASN A 46 -13.33 18.41 7.18
CA ASN A 46 -13.63 19.09 8.44
C ASN A 46 -12.35 19.23 9.29
N PRO A 47 -11.86 20.47 9.57
CA PRO A 47 -10.63 20.69 10.31
C PRO A 47 -10.75 20.40 11.82
N PHE A 48 -11.97 20.27 12.35
CA PHE A 48 -12.23 20.00 13.77
C PHE A 48 -12.37 18.52 14.09
N ARG A 49 -12.17 17.63 13.10
CA ARG A 49 -12.18 16.19 13.35
C ARG A 49 -10.88 15.84 14.09
N PRO A 50 -10.94 15.19 15.28
CA PRO A 50 -9.73 14.69 15.92
C PRO A 50 -9.00 13.75 14.97
N THR A 51 -7.66 13.70 15.05
CA THR A 51 -6.76 12.94 14.16
C THR A 51 -7.44 11.67 13.67
N PRO A 52 -7.61 11.48 12.34
CA PRO A 52 -8.46 10.44 11.81
C PRO A 52 -7.77 9.09 11.99
N ALA A 53 -8.00 8.51 13.16
CA ALA A 53 -8.29 7.10 13.23
C ALA A 53 -9.44 6.93 12.21
N GLY A 54 -9.20 6.22 11.10
CA GLY A 54 -10.01 6.24 9.88
C GLY A 54 -11.49 5.83 10.05
N ALA A 55 -12.12 5.31 8.98
CA ALA A 55 -13.46 4.75 9.13
C ALA A 55 -13.40 3.55 10.09
N HIS A 56 -13.96 3.71 11.29
CA HIS A 56 -13.88 2.72 12.36
C HIS A 56 -15.25 2.13 12.67
N ASN A 57 -15.25 0.82 12.89
CA ASN A 57 -16.40 0.08 13.41
C ASN A 57 -16.26 -0.17 14.92
N ILE A 58 -15.02 -0.25 15.41
CA ILE A 58 -14.66 -0.40 16.83
C ILE A 58 -13.68 0.71 17.22
N VAL A 59 -13.49 0.97 18.51
CA VAL A 59 -12.66 2.08 19.02
C VAL A 59 -11.24 2.09 18.43
N SER A 60 -10.66 0.92 18.17
CA SER A 60 -9.30 0.76 17.65
C SER A 60 -9.19 0.64 16.13
N GLY A 61 -10.29 0.47 15.39
CA GLY A 61 -10.18 -0.02 14.02
C GLY A 61 -11.48 -0.35 13.30
N ASN A 62 -11.34 -0.93 12.12
CA ASN A 62 -12.44 -1.60 11.42
C ASN A 62 -12.27 -3.11 11.56
N PHE A 63 -13.36 -3.82 11.82
CA PHE A 63 -13.39 -5.28 11.90
C PHE A 63 -14.49 -5.80 10.98
N GLU A 64 -14.11 -6.66 10.05
CA GLU A 64 -15.00 -7.29 9.07
C GLU A 64 -14.75 -8.80 9.02
N ARG A 65 -15.81 -9.55 8.72
CA ARG A 65 -15.71 -11.00 8.59
C ARG A 65 -15.14 -11.34 7.21
N SER A 66 -13.96 -11.92 7.18
CA SER A 66 -13.33 -12.42 5.96
C SER A 66 -13.47 -13.94 5.85
N HIS A 67 -13.60 -14.44 4.62
CA HIS A 67 -13.70 -15.87 4.31
C HIS A 67 -12.41 -16.32 3.62
N LEU A 68 -11.34 -16.45 4.40
CA LEU A 68 -10.06 -16.96 3.93
C LEU A 68 -9.99 -18.48 4.08
N SER A 69 -9.21 -19.14 3.21
CA SER A 69 -8.85 -20.54 3.40
C SER A 69 -7.97 -20.70 4.63
N GLU A 70 -8.31 -21.66 5.50
CA GLU A 70 -7.55 -22.00 6.70
C GLU A 70 -6.08 -22.29 6.39
N TYR A 71 -5.84 -23.03 5.30
CA TYR A 71 -4.48 -23.36 4.87
C TYR A 71 -3.67 -22.11 4.52
N MET A 72 -4.27 -21.18 3.77
CA MET A 72 -3.58 -19.95 3.36
C MET A 72 -3.30 -19.05 4.55
N PHE A 73 -4.24 -18.95 5.48
CA PHE A 73 -4.04 -18.22 6.72
C PHE A 73 -2.89 -18.81 7.56
N GLN A 74 -2.90 -20.13 7.80
CA GLN A 74 -1.85 -20.77 8.59
C GLN A 74 -0.48 -20.71 7.93
N GLN A 75 -0.41 -20.84 6.60
CA GLN A 75 0.83 -20.71 5.86
C GLN A 75 1.46 -19.32 6.09
N GLN A 76 0.66 -18.25 5.92
CA GLN A 76 1.13 -16.88 6.13
C GLN A 76 1.49 -16.61 7.60
N TYR A 77 0.68 -17.11 8.53
CA TYR A 77 0.95 -16.97 9.96
C TYR A 77 2.28 -17.63 10.37
N ARG A 78 2.52 -18.86 9.89
CA ARG A 78 3.78 -19.58 10.16
C ARG A 78 4.98 -18.92 9.49
N ALA A 79 4.82 -18.45 8.26
CA ALA A 79 5.87 -17.74 7.53
C ALA A 79 6.29 -16.47 8.29
N ASN A 80 5.33 -15.63 8.69
CA ASN A 80 5.60 -14.42 9.45
C ASN A 80 6.35 -14.70 10.77
N ASN A 81 5.88 -15.71 11.52
CA ASN A 81 6.51 -16.06 12.79
C ASN A 81 7.92 -16.66 12.63
N ARG A 82 8.20 -17.28 11.48
CA ARG A 82 9.48 -17.94 11.21
C ARG A 82 10.51 -16.99 10.60
N GLU A 83 10.09 -16.14 9.68
CA GLU A 83 10.97 -15.34 8.81
C GLU A 83 10.98 -13.85 9.16
N GLY A 84 10.11 -13.41 10.07
CA GLY A 84 9.87 -11.99 10.31
C GLY A 84 8.89 -11.41 9.28
N CYS A 85 8.42 -10.19 9.54
CA CYS A 85 7.30 -9.55 8.85
C CYS A 85 7.28 -9.73 7.31
N PRO A 86 6.17 -10.19 6.71
CA PRO A 86 6.05 -10.40 5.26
C PRO A 86 6.19 -9.17 4.38
N GLU A 87 6.28 -7.95 4.94
CA GLU A 87 6.55 -6.76 4.11
C GLU A 87 7.92 -6.84 3.42
N ASP A 88 8.90 -7.49 4.05
CA ASP A 88 10.19 -7.78 3.42
C ASP A 88 10.06 -8.95 2.44
N ALA A 89 9.30 -10.01 2.77
CA ALA A 89 9.01 -11.10 1.84
C ALA A 89 8.23 -10.63 0.59
N ARG A 90 7.37 -9.60 0.73
CA ARG A 90 6.62 -8.97 -0.36
C ARG A 90 7.54 -8.11 -1.26
N ARG A 91 8.59 -7.52 -0.70
CA ARG A 91 9.63 -6.86 -1.48
C ARG A 91 10.54 -7.90 -2.17
N ASP A 92 10.79 -9.02 -1.50
CA ASP A 92 11.66 -10.09 -1.97
C ASP A 92 11.05 -10.90 -3.12
N TRP A 93 9.76 -11.23 -3.12
CA TRP A 93 9.15 -11.91 -4.27
C TRP A 93 9.05 -10.99 -5.50
N GLU A 94 8.77 -9.70 -5.31
CA GLU A 94 8.68 -8.73 -6.43
C GLU A 94 10.05 -8.50 -7.07
N THR A 95 11.10 -8.36 -6.25
CA THR A 95 12.49 -8.29 -6.73
C THR A 95 12.95 -9.59 -7.38
N LYS A 96 12.61 -10.75 -6.81
CA LYS A 96 12.92 -12.07 -7.43
C LYS A 96 12.18 -12.26 -8.76
N SER A 97 10.90 -11.88 -8.85
CA SER A 97 10.14 -11.97 -10.10
C SER A 97 10.72 -11.04 -11.18
N ARG A 98 11.06 -9.80 -10.83
CA ARG A 98 11.74 -8.86 -11.73
C ARG A 98 13.10 -9.37 -12.21
N LYS A 99 13.90 -9.98 -11.32
CA LYS A 99 15.19 -10.59 -11.71
C LYS A 99 14.97 -11.78 -12.66
N ALA A 100 13.98 -12.64 -12.39
CA ALA A 100 13.64 -13.78 -13.24
C ALA A 100 13.13 -13.37 -14.64
N ASP A 101 12.29 -12.33 -14.71
CA ASP A 101 11.81 -11.78 -15.98
C ASP A 101 12.95 -11.13 -16.78
N ARG A 102 13.83 -10.36 -16.11
CA ARG A 102 15.03 -9.78 -16.73
C ARG A 102 15.94 -10.86 -17.30
N GLU A 103 16.17 -11.94 -16.57
CA GLU A 103 17.01 -13.05 -17.04
C GLU A 103 16.38 -13.81 -18.22
N LYS A 104 15.05 -14.00 -18.19
CA LYS A 104 14.33 -14.62 -19.30
C LYS A 104 14.37 -13.78 -20.57
N ASP A 105 14.30 -12.46 -20.43
CA ASP A 105 14.45 -11.53 -21.56
C ASP A 105 15.88 -11.47 -22.07
N LYS A 106 16.90 -11.51 -21.20
CA LYS A 106 18.31 -11.65 -21.62
C LYS A 106 18.52 -12.92 -22.46
N ARG A 107 17.99 -14.06 -22.02
CA ARG A 107 18.07 -15.34 -22.77
C ARG A 107 17.35 -15.31 -24.11
N ARG A 108 16.25 -14.55 -24.21
CA ARG A 108 15.52 -14.36 -25.48
C ARG A 108 16.29 -13.49 -26.46
N ARG A 109 16.90 -12.40 -25.99
CA ARG A 109 17.70 -11.48 -26.80
C ARG A 109 19.00 -12.12 -27.29
N SER A 110 19.70 -12.85 -26.42
CA SER A 110 20.89 -13.60 -26.82
C SER A 110 20.56 -14.72 -27.83
N ALA A 111 19.44 -15.42 -27.67
CA ALA A 111 18.97 -16.40 -28.67
C ALA A 111 18.55 -15.77 -30.02
N ALA A 112 18.18 -14.49 -30.01
CA ALA A 112 17.86 -13.71 -31.21
C ALA A 112 19.10 -13.07 -31.87
N GLY A 113 20.31 -13.27 -31.29
CA GLY A 113 21.56 -12.72 -31.81
C GLY A 113 21.78 -11.24 -31.48
N GLU A 114 21.04 -10.69 -30.51
CA GLU A 114 21.23 -9.34 -30.00
C GLU A 114 22.36 -9.36 -28.95
N GLU A 115 23.41 -8.55 -29.14
CA GLU A 115 24.49 -8.39 -28.17
C GLU A 115 23.91 -7.74 -26.90
N VAL A 116 23.94 -8.49 -25.80
CA VAL A 116 23.53 -8.00 -24.47
C VAL A 116 24.81 -7.66 -23.72
N GLU A 117 25.07 -6.36 -23.55
CA GLU A 117 26.11 -5.91 -22.62
C GLU A 117 25.68 -6.23 -21.18
N ASP A 118 26.54 -6.90 -20.43
CA ASP A 118 26.32 -7.15 -19.01
C ASP A 118 26.64 -5.88 -18.22
N GLU A 119 25.60 -5.13 -17.86
CA GLU A 119 25.71 -4.15 -16.77
C GLU A 119 25.90 -4.92 -15.46
N ASP A 120 27.16 -4.97 -15.03
CA ASP A 120 27.67 -5.69 -13.87
C ASP A 120 26.89 -5.44 -12.56
N ASP A 121 26.73 -6.52 -11.79
CA ASP A 121 26.24 -6.64 -10.40
C ASP A 121 27.14 -5.90 -9.37
N SER A 122 27.64 -4.71 -9.72
CA SER A 122 28.46 -3.84 -8.87
C SER A 122 27.82 -3.52 -7.51
N ASP A 123 26.49 -3.43 -7.48
CA ASP A 123 25.71 -3.17 -6.25
C ASP A 123 25.71 -4.33 -5.25
N GLU A 124 25.78 -5.59 -5.72
CA GLU A 124 25.72 -6.78 -4.86
C GLU A 124 27.11 -7.07 -4.25
N GLU A 125 28.18 -6.86 -5.03
CA GLU A 125 29.56 -6.97 -4.56
C GLU A 125 29.93 -5.82 -3.58
N GLU A 126 29.47 -4.58 -3.82
CA GLU A 126 29.67 -3.46 -2.87
C GLU A 126 28.93 -3.73 -1.54
N ARG A 127 27.74 -4.33 -1.59
CA ARG A 127 26.98 -4.71 -0.38
C ARG A 127 27.67 -5.82 0.41
N GLN A 128 28.28 -6.80 -0.26
CA GLN A 128 29.07 -7.83 0.41
C GLN A 128 30.33 -7.25 1.05
N ARG A 129 31.06 -6.38 0.34
CA ARG A 129 32.23 -5.67 0.89
C ARG A 129 31.88 -4.78 2.08
N ARG A 130 30.73 -4.10 2.05
CA ARG A 130 30.26 -3.30 3.20
C ARG A 130 29.94 -4.17 4.41
N LYS A 131 29.29 -5.33 4.20
CA LYS A 131 29.00 -6.29 5.29
C LYS A 131 30.27 -6.91 5.88
N GLU A 132 31.28 -7.20 5.07
CA GLU A 132 32.58 -7.68 5.54
C GLU A 132 33.40 -6.59 6.26
N SER A 133 33.27 -5.32 5.84
CA SER A 133 33.95 -4.18 6.48
C SER A 133 33.32 -3.76 7.81
N LEU A 134 32.03 -4.05 8.02
CA LEU A 134 31.33 -3.92 9.29
C LEU A 134 31.56 -5.20 10.11
N GLY A 135 32.81 -5.43 10.50
CA GLY A 135 33.17 -6.51 11.41
C GLY A 135 32.32 -6.47 12.68
N ASP A 136 31.96 -7.64 13.19
CA ASP A 136 31.19 -7.88 14.41
C ASP A 136 31.61 -6.93 15.55
N VAL A 137 30.83 -5.86 15.76
CA VAL A 137 30.93 -5.06 16.97
C VAL A 137 30.13 -5.78 18.05
N ASP A 138 30.84 -6.59 18.82
CA ASP A 138 30.34 -7.31 19.99
C ASP A 138 29.57 -6.36 20.93
N PRO A 139 28.23 -6.48 21.07
CA PRO A 139 27.42 -5.51 21.83
C PRO A 139 27.63 -5.58 23.36
N LYS A 140 28.54 -6.43 23.86
CA LYS A 140 28.84 -6.60 25.28
C LYS A 140 29.95 -5.70 25.82
N ARG A 141 30.58 -4.86 25.00
CA ARG A 141 31.72 -4.01 25.45
C ARG A 141 31.34 -2.55 25.81
N MET A 142 30.07 -2.18 25.79
CA MET A 142 29.62 -0.81 26.16
C MET A 142 28.87 -0.77 27.49
N LYS A 143 29.54 -1.17 28.58
CA LYS A 143 29.17 -0.75 29.94
C LYS A 143 30.44 -0.39 30.70
N LEU A 144 30.71 0.91 30.79
CA LEU A 144 31.46 1.55 31.88
C LEU A 144 30.56 2.64 32.45
#